data_AF-Q9YBS4-F1
#
_entry.id   AF-Q9YBS4-F1
#
_cell.length_a   1.000
_cell.length_b   1.000
_cell.length_c   1.000
_cell.angle_alpha   90.00
_cell.angle_beta   90.00
_cell.angle_gamma   90.00
#
_symmetry.space_group_name_H-M   'P 1'
#
loop_
_entity.id
_entity.type
_entity.pdbx_description
1 polymer ?
#
loop_
_entity_poly.entity_id
_entity_poly.type
_entity_poly.pdbx_seq_one_letter_code
_entity_poly.pdbx_strand_id
1 'polypeptide(L)'
;MTREDPLETLLRLLKGFARLRGGVVDILEASGQERFKIHLSSLIRAKREEPTDYMVEDLLAELSRPTQSRRLTKLGIRIVEDRGEVYVEVPTNLLLKLRRETRRRG
;
A
#
# COMPACT_ATOMS: atom_id res chain seq x y z
N MET A 1 4.12 19.80 -14.20
CA MET A 1 4.38 18.82 -13.12
C MET A 1 4.27 17.43 -13.71
N THR A 2 5.31 16.61 -13.61
CA THR A 2 5.27 15.21 -14.09
C THR A 2 4.38 14.41 -13.14
N ARG A 3 3.37 13.71 -13.67
CA ARG A 3 2.46 12.85 -12.88
C ARG A 3 3.30 11.73 -12.24
N GLU A 4 3.23 11.56 -10.92
CA GLU A 4 3.92 10.46 -10.19
C GLU A 4 3.36 9.11 -10.68
N ASP A 5 4.22 8.10 -10.84
CA ASP A 5 3.76 6.76 -11.25
C ASP A 5 2.79 6.20 -10.18
N PRO A 6 1.60 5.69 -10.56
CA PRO A 6 0.60 5.23 -9.59
C PRO A 6 1.09 4.11 -8.69
N LEU A 7 1.92 3.22 -9.22
CA LEU A 7 2.50 2.15 -8.43
C LEU A 7 3.56 2.68 -7.45
N GLU A 8 4.41 3.62 -7.88
CA GLU A 8 5.34 4.30 -6.97
C GLU A 8 4.60 5.04 -5.85
N THR A 9 3.49 5.70 -6.18
CA THR A 9 2.61 6.35 -5.19
C THR A 9 2.12 5.32 -4.16
N LEU A 10 1.57 4.19 -4.62
CA LEU A 10 1.11 3.13 -3.73
C LEU A 10 2.24 2.57 -2.85
N LEU A 11 3.41 2.28 -3.42
CA LEU A 11 4.57 1.78 -2.67
C LEU A 11 5.05 2.78 -1.62
N ARG A 12 5.02 4.08 -1.93
CA ARG A 12 5.32 5.15 -0.98
C ARG A 12 4.33 5.19 0.17
N LEU A 13 3.03 5.06 -0.10
CA LEU A 13 2.01 4.99 0.95
C LEU A 13 2.18 3.74 1.83
N LEU A 14 2.42 2.57 1.24
CA LEU A 14 2.70 1.32 1.95
C LEU A 14 3.95 1.42 2.82
N LYS A 15 5.00 2.08 2.32
CA LYS A 15 6.21 2.36 3.07
C LYS A 15 5.95 3.29 4.27
N GLY A 16 5.15 4.33 4.08
CA GLY A 16 4.70 5.23 5.16
C GLY A 16 3.92 4.46 6.23
N PHE A 17 2.96 3.63 5.81
CA PHE A 17 2.19 2.77 6.70
C PHE A 17 3.08 1.81 7.50
N ALA A 18 3.98 1.07 6.83
CA ALA A 18 4.86 0.10 7.48
C ALA A 18 5.83 0.75 8.48
N ARG A 19 6.19 2.02 8.26
CA ARG A 19 6.96 2.82 9.23
C ARG A 19 6.13 3.20 10.44
N LEU A 20 4.93 3.76 10.24
CA LEU A 20 4.08 4.26 11.32
C LEU A 20 3.45 3.13 12.15
N ARG A 21 3.18 1.99 11.53
CA ARG A 21 2.55 0.81 12.15
C ARG A 21 3.55 -0.33 12.32
N GLY A 22 4.81 0.00 12.62
CA GLY A 22 5.90 -0.98 12.75
C GLY A 22 5.56 -2.16 13.67
N GLY A 23 4.95 -1.90 14.83
CA GLY A 23 4.54 -2.95 15.76
C GLY A 23 3.46 -3.89 15.20
N VAL A 24 2.55 -3.40 14.36
CA VAL A 24 1.56 -4.27 13.68
C VAL A 24 2.27 -5.17 12.67
N VAL A 25 3.22 -4.64 11.91
CA VAL A 25 4.01 -5.42 10.95
C VAL A 25 4.84 -6.50 11.64
N ASP A 26 5.43 -6.19 12.80
CA ASP A 26 6.19 -7.15 13.61
C ASP A 26 5.30 -8.30 14.13
N ILE A 27 4.08 -8.00 14.57
CA ILE A 27 3.11 -9.02 15.01
C ILE A 27 2.71 -9.94 13.85
N LEU A 28 2.48 -9.38 12.65
CA LEU A 28 2.12 -10.16 11.46
C LEU A 28 3.25 -11.07 11.00
N GLU A 29 4.50 -10.59 11.08
CA GLU A 29 5.69 -11.40 10.82
C GLU A 29 5.77 -12.57 11.81
N ALA A 30 5.59 -12.30 13.12
CA ALA A 30 5.63 -13.31 14.16
C ALA A 30 4.47 -14.32 14.08
N SER A 31 3.30 -13.90 13.60
CA SER A 31 2.13 -14.79 13.45
C SER A 31 2.18 -15.66 12.19
N GLY A 32 3.21 -15.53 11.35
CA GLY A 32 3.31 -16.25 10.08
C GLY A 32 2.26 -15.83 9.05
N GLN A 33 1.64 -14.65 9.20
CA GLN A 33 0.60 -14.21 8.29
C GLN A 33 1.21 -13.81 6.94
N GLU A 34 0.81 -14.47 5.86
CA GLU A 34 1.42 -14.29 4.53
C GLU A 34 1.01 -12.98 3.84
N ARG A 35 -0.23 -12.53 4.07
CA ARG A 35 -0.83 -11.36 3.42
C ARG A 35 -1.48 -10.44 4.43
N PHE A 36 -1.35 -9.15 4.21
CA PHE A 36 -1.96 -8.13 5.05
C PHE A 36 -2.94 -7.28 4.25
N LYS A 37 -4.17 -7.16 4.77
CA LYS A 37 -5.26 -6.38 4.16
C LYS A 37 -5.29 -4.99 4.78
N ILE A 38 -4.98 -3.96 4.00
CA ILE A 38 -4.88 -2.57 4.44
C ILE A 38 -5.96 -1.74 3.76
N HIS A 39 -6.77 -1.03 4.54
CA HIS A 39 -7.75 -0.10 4.00
C HIS A 39 -7.06 1.03 3.21
N LEU A 40 -7.51 1.32 1.99
CA LEU A 40 -6.84 2.31 1.14
C LEU A 40 -6.86 3.72 1.76
N SER A 41 -7.96 4.12 2.37
CA SER A 41 -8.05 5.38 3.13
C SER A 41 -7.06 5.45 4.30
N SER A 42 -6.70 4.32 4.93
CA SER A 42 -5.65 4.28 5.97
C SER A 42 -4.26 4.53 5.39
N LEU A 43 -4.02 4.12 4.14
CA LEU A 43 -2.76 4.39 3.44
C LEU A 43 -2.62 5.88 3.13
N ILE A 44 -3.69 6.54 2.70
CA ILE A 44 -3.65 7.97 2.36
C ILE A 44 -3.51 8.84 3.62
N ARG A 45 -4.23 8.51 4.70
CA ARG A 45 -4.08 9.21 6.01
C ARG A 45 -2.65 9.17 6.55
N ALA A 46 -1.87 8.13 6.23
CA ALA A 46 -0.46 8.04 6.62
C ALA A 46 0.40 9.18 6.05
N LYS A 47 -0.08 9.91 5.03
CA LYS A 47 0.57 11.06 4.42
C LYS A 47 0.30 12.40 5.13
N ARG A 48 -0.45 12.42 6.25
CA ARG A 48 -0.92 13.65 6.95
C ARG A 48 -1.84 14.55 6.11
N GLU A 49 -2.35 14.06 4.99
CA GLU A 49 -3.44 14.68 4.22
C GLU A 49 -4.73 13.90 4.55
N GLU A 50 -5.85 14.60 4.75
CA GLU A 50 -7.15 13.93 4.75
C GLU A 50 -7.39 13.35 3.35
N PRO A 51 -7.59 12.03 3.20
CA PRO A 51 -8.01 11.49 1.91
C PRO A 51 -9.33 12.14 1.53
N THR A 52 -9.35 12.82 0.38
CA THR A 52 -10.62 13.07 -0.29
C THR A 52 -11.02 11.80 -1.04
N ASP A 53 -12.32 11.56 -1.16
CA ASP A 53 -12.84 10.38 -1.87
C ASP A 53 -12.31 10.35 -3.33
N TYR A 54 -12.19 11.52 -3.96
CA TYR A 54 -11.59 11.68 -5.29
C TYR A 54 -10.14 11.17 -5.39
N MET A 55 -9.32 11.32 -4.34
CA MET A 55 -7.94 10.80 -4.35
C MET A 55 -7.88 9.26 -4.29
N VAL A 56 -8.85 8.66 -3.61
CA VAL A 56 -8.98 7.19 -3.53
C VAL A 56 -9.40 6.66 -4.89
N GLU A 57 -10.46 7.25 -5.47
CA GLU A 57 -11.01 6.85 -6.77
C GLU A 57 -10.00 7.03 -7.91
N ASP A 58 -9.28 8.15 -7.96
CA ASP A 58 -8.27 8.41 -8.99
C ASP A 58 -7.13 7.38 -8.93
N LEU A 59 -6.60 7.10 -7.72
CA LEU A 59 -5.54 6.13 -7.55
C LEU A 59 -6.02 4.72 -7.94
N LEU A 60 -7.26 4.36 -7.63
CA LEU A 60 -7.85 3.08 -8.03
C LEU A 60 -8.06 2.97 -9.54
N ALA A 61 -8.57 4.03 -10.17
CA ALA A 61 -8.76 4.10 -11.61
C ALA A 61 -7.43 3.96 -12.36
N GLU A 62 -6.34 4.51 -11.81
CA GLU A 62 -5.02 4.38 -12.40
C GLU A 62 -4.38 3.00 -12.18
N LEU A 63 -4.52 2.43 -10.98
CA LEU A 63 -3.98 1.11 -10.63
C LEU A 63 -4.71 -0.05 -11.31
N SER A 64 -5.99 0.13 -11.65
CA SER A 64 -6.80 -0.85 -12.39
C SER A 64 -6.44 -0.95 -13.88
N ARG A 65 -5.65 0.00 -14.42
CA ARG A 65 -5.19 -0.06 -15.82
C ARG A 65 -4.36 -1.34 -16.06
N PRO A 66 -4.49 -2.00 -17.23
CA PRO A 66 -3.84 -3.30 -17.50
C PRO A 66 -2.34 -3.33 -17.23
N THR A 67 -1.63 -2.25 -17.59
CA THR A 67 -0.18 -2.10 -17.37
C THR A 67 0.17 -2.12 -15.88
N GLN A 68 -0.60 -1.44 -15.05
CA GLN A 68 -0.37 -1.38 -13.61
C GLN A 68 -0.82 -2.66 -12.91
N SER A 69 -1.94 -3.24 -13.33
CA SER A 69 -2.43 -4.53 -12.83
C SER A 69 -1.38 -5.66 -12.98
N ARG A 70 -0.68 -5.72 -14.12
CA ARG A 70 0.46 -6.66 -14.29
C ARG A 70 1.60 -6.39 -13.32
N ARG A 71 1.94 -5.13 -13.05
CA ARG A 71 3.01 -4.76 -12.11
C ARG A 71 2.62 -5.07 -10.66
N LEU A 72 1.39 -4.81 -10.26
CA LEU A 72 0.83 -5.19 -8.96
C LEU A 72 0.91 -6.71 -8.75
N THR A 73 0.53 -7.48 -9.78
CA THR A 73 0.59 -8.94 -9.75
C THR A 73 2.01 -9.46 -9.54
N LYS A 74 3.01 -8.87 -10.23
CA LYS A 74 4.43 -9.21 -10.04
C LYS A 74 4.94 -8.94 -8.62
N LEU A 75 4.36 -7.94 -7.94
CA LEU A 75 4.68 -7.61 -6.55
C LEU A 75 3.81 -8.39 -5.55
N GLY A 76 2.89 -9.24 -6.02
CA GLY A 76 1.94 -9.96 -5.19
C GLY A 76 0.89 -9.06 -4.54
N ILE A 77 0.75 -7.80 -4.98
CA ILE A 77 -0.25 -6.85 -4.47
C ILE A 77 -1.58 -7.09 -5.16
N ARG A 78 -2.67 -7.08 -4.40
CA ARG A 78 -4.04 -7.13 -4.93
C ARG A 78 -4.86 -5.97 -4.37
N ILE A 79 -5.72 -5.42 -5.20
CA ILE A 79 -6.76 -4.48 -4.77
C ILE A 79 -8.04 -5.28 -4.65
N VAL A 80 -8.68 -5.23 -3.49
CA VAL A 80 -9.90 -5.99 -3.20
C VAL A 80 -10.95 -5.05 -2.65
N GLU A 81 -12.18 -5.22 -3.12
CA GLU A 81 -13.35 -4.53 -2.59
C GLU A 81 -14.09 -5.48 -1.64
N ASP A 82 -14.48 -4.97 -0.47
CA ASP A 82 -15.19 -5.73 0.54
C ASP A 82 -16.19 -4.81 1.23
N ARG A 83 -17.49 -5.12 1.11
CA ARG A 83 -18.61 -4.35 1.68
C ARG A 83 -18.63 -2.87 1.27
N GLY A 84 -18.24 -2.57 0.03
CA GLY A 84 -18.19 -1.19 -0.49
C GLY A 84 -16.94 -0.42 -0.09
N GLU A 85 -16.02 -1.05 0.66
CA GLU A 85 -14.73 -0.46 1.04
C GLU A 85 -13.59 -1.08 0.25
N VAL A 86 -12.55 -0.28 -0.02
CA VAL A 86 -11.43 -0.71 -0.85
C VAL A 86 -10.18 -0.95 -0.03
N TYR A 87 -9.59 -2.12 -0.23
CA TYR A 87 -8.40 -2.58 0.47
C TYR A 87 -7.28 -2.95 -0.49
N VAL A 88 -6.06 -2.80 0.00
CA VAL A 88 -4.85 -3.29 -0.64
C VAL A 88 -4.36 -4.48 0.17
N GLU A 89 -4.35 -5.65 -0.46
CA GLU A 89 -3.70 -6.84 0.08
C GLU A 89 -2.24 -6.87 -0.37
N VAL A 90 -1.33 -6.90 0.60
CA VAL A 90 0.10 -6.84 0.36
C VAL A 90 0.78 -8.03 1.03
N PRO A 91 1.75 -8.69 0.38
CA PRO A 91 2.57 -9.70 1.02
C PRO A 91 3.33 -9.12 2.23
N THR A 92 3.35 -9.84 3.35
CA THR A 92 4.02 -9.39 4.58
C THR A 92 5.52 -9.17 4.35
N ASN A 93 6.17 -10.03 3.55
CA ASN A 93 7.57 -9.87 3.17
C ASN A 93 7.85 -8.57 2.40
N LEU A 94 6.91 -8.09 1.58
CA LEU A 94 7.02 -6.83 0.87
C LEU A 94 6.90 -5.65 1.84
N LEU A 95 5.96 -5.68 2.79
CA LEU A 95 5.84 -4.65 3.83
C LEU A 95 7.11 -4.57 4.69
N LEU A 96 7.68 -5.72 5.08
CA LEU A 96 8.94 -5.81 5.80
C LEU A 96 10.10 -5.23 4.99
N LYS A 97 10.19 -5.55 3.71
CA LYS A 97 11.20 -4.99 2.80
C LYS A 97 11.10 -3.47 2.71
N LEU A 98 9.90 -2.94 2.46
CA LEU A 98 9.65 -1.49 2.38
C LEU A 98 10.02 -0.77 3.67
N ARG A 99 9.74 -1.38 4.83
CA ARG A 99 10.15 -0.85 6.14
C ARG A 99 11.67 -0.78 6.26
N ARG A 100 12.41 -1.83 5.90
CA ARG A 100 13.88 -1.85 5.98
C ARG A 100 14.52 -0.79 5.08
N GLU A 101 13.95 -0.50 3.93
CA GLU A 101 14.42 0.57 3.04
C GLU A 101 14.29 1.97 3.64
N THR A 102 13.40 2.20 4.62
CA THR A 102 13.37 3.48 5.34
C THR A 102 14.55 3.65 6.29
N ARG A 103 15.10 2.55 6.84
CA ARG A 103 16.21 2.59 7.80
C ARG A 103 17.58 2.78 7.16
N ARG A 104 17.75 2.46 5.87
CA ARG A 104 19.03 2.58 5.14
C ARG A 104 19.34 3.99 4.58
N ARG A 105 18.44 4.96 4.74
CA ARG A 105 18.63 6.35 4.29
C ARG A 105 18.57 7.37 5.45
N GLY A 106 18.76 6.90 6.68
CA GLY A 106 18.85 7.72 7.89
C GLY A 106 20.24 7.69 8.48
#